data_AF-A0A813LTR3-F1
#
_entry.id   AF-A0A813LTR3-F1
#
_cell.length_a   1.000
_cell.length_b   1.000
_cell.length_c   1.000
_cell.angle_alpha   90.00
_cell.angle_beta   90.00
_cell.angle_gamma   90.00
#
_symmetry.space_group_name_H-M   'P 1'
#
loop_
_entity.id
_entity.type
_entity.pdbx_description
1 polymer ?
#
loop_
_entity_poly.entity_id
_entity_poly.type
_entity_poly.pdbx_seq_one_letter_code
_entity_poly.pdbx_strand_id
1 'polypeptide(L)'
;MGFADDVLDLRWRHKIPLPFLSTLPLLLTYYANGNETGIMVPNQLRWLIGDIVDLGLLFYIFLLLLAVFSTHAINIYAGVNGLEVGQSVVIATSVLALNIIQLHRIPEQFSKYREQHVQSLFLILPFLAVSLSLLRLNWYPSQVFVGDTYCYFAGMTFAVVSIVGHFSKTMVLFLLPQILNFLYSCPQLFPFIGIPCPRHRMPAFDAAQGTVGNSYAEFRPEELRSLGRLVFWVLKTFRLVHVRPGASDGLVQMSNLTLINFVLYAFGPCREDVLCCRLLALQVLCSMLCFATRFGLASYVFDVDYVALVHGTFSTDRGECHAPVDTSPFAETWRVRVDASGQPATTVWEVIAEYESPDKKERYSLVHCRMVTLRTHQLRVHLQHLGHPLVGDELYGSGVVPDFCPRTFLHKLRIGFFNIQGQACVEYCSLQTVPDLWKALGRLRKVGGMAMMGCGAPGL
;
A
#
# COMPACT_ATOMS: atom_id res chain seq x y z
N MET A 1 27.89 -3.50 -6.08
CA MET A 1 27.33 -4.37 -7.12
C MET A 1 27.07 -3.63 -8.42
N GLY A 2 26.25 -2.57 -8.44
CA GLY A 2 26.04 -1.80 -9.68
C GLY A 2 27.34 -1.31 -10.34
N PHE A 3 28.30 -0.81 -9.55
CA PHE A 3 29.63 -0.46 -10.07
C PHE A 3 30.40 -1.62 -10.72
N ALA A 4 30.31 -2.82 -10.15
CA ALA A 4 30.94 -4.00 -10.75
C ALA A 4 30.21 -4.40 -12.04
N ASP A 5 28.90 -4.17 -12.12
CA ASP A 5 28.11 -4.41 -13.34
C ASP A 5 28.51 -3.44 -14.47
N ASP A 6 28.64 -2.15 -14.16
CA ASP A 6 29.11 -1.13 -15.10
C ASP A 6 30.53 -1.41 -15.62
N VAL A 7 31.43 -1.88 -14.75
CA VAL A 7 32.84 -2.11 -15.11
C VAL A 7 33.07 -3.45 -15.82
N LEU A 8 32.34 -4.51 -15.43
CA LEU A 8 32.58 -5.87 -15.91
C LEU A 8 31.57 -6.34 -16.98
N ASP A 9 30.54 -5.55 -17.29
CA ASP A 9 29.43 -5.89 -18.19
C ASP A 9 28.86 -7.30 -17.90
N LEU A 10 28.34 -7.48 -16.69
CA LEU A 10 27.92 -8.80 -16.23
C LEU A 10 26.73 -9.31 -17.05
N ARG A 11 26.79 -10.57 -17.46
CA ARG A 11 25.66 -11.21 -18.15
C ARG A 11 24.41 -11.25 -17.27
N TRP A 12 23.22 -11.20 -17.88
CA TRP A 12 21.92 -11.19 -17.19
C TRP A 12 21.75 -12.32 -16.14
N ARG A 13 22.32 -13.50 -16.41
CA ARG A 13 22.36 -14.64 -15.48
C ARG A 13 23.04 -14.34 -14.13
N HIS A 14 23.90 -13.32 -14.07
CA HIS A 14 24.54 -12.83 -12.86
C HIS A 14 23.82 -11.57 -12.33
N LYS A 15 23.27 -10.71 -13.21
CA LYS A 15 22.51 -9.52 -12.81
C LYS A 15 21.27 -9.84 -11.96
N ILE A 16 20.61 -10.97 -12.20
CA ILE A 16 19.42 -11.37 -11.41
C ILE A 16 19.81 -11.86 -10.01
N PRO A 17 20.71 -12.85 -9.82
CA PRO A 17 20.99 -13.39 -8.48
C PRO A 17 21.73 -12.44 -7.55
N LEU A 18 22.55 -11.52 -8.08
CA LEU A 18 23.42 -10.66 -7.26
C LEU A 18 22.64 -9.73 -6.30
N PRO A 19 21.57 -9.05 -6.74
CA PRO A 19 20.67 -8.32 -5.84
C PRO A 19 20.10 -9.17 -4.70
N PHE A 20 19.81 -10.46 -4.91
CA PHE A 20 19.30 -11.33 -3.83
C PHE A 20 20.28 -11.39 -2.66
N LEU A 21 21.58 -11.54 -2.93
CA LEU A 21 22.60 -11.55 -1.88
C LEU A 21 22.66 -10.22 -1.13
N SER A 22 22.52 -9.09 -1.84
CA SER A 22 22.55 -7.77 -1.20
C SER A 22 21.35 -7.47 -0.31
N THR A 23 20.24 -8.22 -0.47
CA THR A 23 19.03 -8.06 0.36
C THR A 23 19.05 -8.90 1.64
N LEU A 24 19.96 -9.87 1.76
CA LEU A 24 20.02 -10.74 2.93
C LEU A 24 20.16 -9.99 4.26
N PRO A 25 21.02 -8.96 4.39
CA PRO A 25 21.11 -8.19 5.64
C PRO A 25 19.77 -7.56 6.01
N LEU A 26 19.03 -7.03 5.03
CA LEU A 26 17.72 -6.41 5.24
C LEU A 26 16.68 -7.42 5.75
N LEU A 27 16.64 -8.62 5.16
CA LEU A 27 15.74 -9.69 5.58
C LEU A 27 16.10 -10.21 6.98
N LEU A 28 17.39 -10.34 7.29
CA LEU A 28 17.87 -10.75 8.61
C LEU A 28 17.53 -9.70 9.67
N THR A 29 17.69 -8.42 9.38
CA THR A 29 17.27 -7.34 10.28
C THR A 29 15.76 -7.34 10.49
N TYR A 30 14.97 -7.55 9.43
CA TYR A 30 13.52 -7.65 9.54
C TYR A 30 13.10 -8.82 10.44
N TYR A 31 13.74 -9.98 10.26
CA TYR A 31 13.52 -11.17 11.08
C TYR A 31 13.94 -10.96 12.55
N ALA A 32 15.14 -10.42 12.78
CA ALA A 32 15.70 -10.20 14.11
C ALA A 32 14.87 -9.21 14.95
N ASN A 33 14.21 -8.26 14.30
CA ASN A 33 13.32 -7.30 14.95
C ASN A 33 11.94 -7.88 15.31
N GLY A 34 11.66 -9.14 14.97
CA GLY A 34 10.37 -9.80 15.23
C GLY A 34 9.21 -9.15 14.49
N ASN A 35 9.48 -8.60 13.30
CA ASN A 35 8.49 -7.86 12.54
C ASN A 35 7.41 -8.79 11.95
N GLU A 36 6.16 -8.31 11.93
CA GLU A 36 5.01 -9.08 11.51
C GLU A 36 5.04 -9.43 10.01
N THR A 37 4.54 -10.63 9.68
CA THR A 37 4.35 -11.13 8.31
C THR A 37 2.89 -11.11 7.87
N GLY A 38 2.00 -10.63 8.74
CA GLY A 38 0.57 -10.48 8.48
C GLY A 38 0.26 -9.36 7.49
N ILE A 39 -0.56 -9.66 6.48
CA ILE A 39 -1.11 -8.67 5.56
C ILE A 39 -2.62 -8.58 5.75
N MET A 40 -3.10 -7.36 6.01
CA MET A 40 -4.53 -7.05 5.98
C MET A 40 -5.08 -7.13 4.57
N VAL A 41 -6.16 -7.90 4.40
CA VAL A 41 -6.81 -8.13 3.10
C VAL A 41 -7.83 -7.01 2.84
N PRO A 42 -7.86 -6.42 1.62
CA PRO A 42 -8.88 -5.45 1.24
C PRO A 42 -10.29 -6.02 1.39
N ASN A 43 -11.25 -5.22 1.85
CA ASN A 43 -12.64 -5.65 2.13
C ASN A 43 -13.27 -6.54 1.04
N GLN A 44 -12.95 -6.26 -0.23
CA GLN A 44 -13.48 -6.94 -1.40
C GLN A 44 -12.98 -8.39 -1.58
N LEU A 45 -11.85 -8.75 -0.96
CA LEU A 45 -11.21 -10.06 -1.09
C LEU A 45 -11.30 -10.90 0.20
N ARG A 46 -11.83 -10.31 1.27
CA ARG A 46 -11.92 -10.98 2.58
C ARG A 46 -12.80 -12.21 2.58
N TRP A 47 -13.83 -12.24 1.74
CA TRP A 47 -14.70 -13.41 1.59
C TRP A 47 -13.94 -14.64 1.10
N LEU A 48 -12.81 -14.46 0.41
CA LEU A 48 -12.02 -15.56 -0.15
C LEU A 48 -10.90 -16.02 0.80
N ILE A 49 -10.24 -15.08 1.50
CA ILE A 49 -8.96 -15.34 2.19
C ILE A 49 -8.95 -14.88 3.66
N GLY A 50 -10.07 -14.36 4.17
CA GLY A 50 -10.18 -13.81 5.54
C GLY A 50 -9.69 -12.37 5.68
N ASP A 51 -9.75 -11.84 6.90
CA ASP A 51 -9.42 -10.43 7.21
C ASP A 51 -7.92 -10.13 7.17
N ILE A 52 -7.10 -11.06 7.67
CA ILE A 52 -5.63 -10.97 7.68
C ILE A 52 -5.08 -12.33 7.30
N VAL A 53 -4.12 -12.31 6.39
CA VAL A 53 -3.38 -13.49 5.95
C VAL A 53 -1.97 -13.38 6.50
N ASP A 54 -1.57 -14.36 7.31
CA ASP A 54 -0.15 -14.52 7.64
C ASP A 54 0.55 -15.23 6.47
N LEU A 55 1.47 -14.52 5.84
CA LEU A 55 2.23 -15.03 4.71
C LEU A 55 3.49 -15.78 5.13
N GLY A 56 3.94 -15.64 6.38
CA GLY A 56 5.17 -16.26 6.87
C GLY A 56 6.35 -16.08 5.89
N LEU A 57 6.92 -17.19 5.42
CA LEU A 57 8.03 -17.22 4.44
C LEU A 57 7.70 -16.46 3.14
N LEU A 58 6.45 -16.49 2.67
CA LEU A 58 6.03 -15.79 1.46
C LEU A 58 6.17 -14.27 1.61
N PHE A 59 6.06 -13.74 2.83
CA PHE A 59 6.31 -12.32 3.09
C PHE A 59 7.78 -11.96 2.88
N TYR A 60 8.70 -12.80 3.37
CA TYR A 60 10.14 -12.60 3.15
C TYR A 60 10.49 -12.70 1.65
N ILE A 61 9.87 -13.62 0.92
CA ILE A 61 10.00 -13.70 -0.54
C ILE A 61 9.45 -12.42 -1.19
N PHE A 62 8.32 -11.88 -0.72
CA PHE A 62 7.82 -10.59 -1.21
C PHE A 62 8.81 -9.45 -0.96
N LEU A 63 9.41 -9.33 0.24
CA LEU A 63 10.40 -8.29 0.55
C LEU A 63 11.64 -8.42 -0.34
N LEU A 64 12.13 -9.64 -0.53
CA LEU A 64 13.21 -9.98 -1.43
C LEU A 64 12.91 -9.54 -2.86
N LEU A 65 11.75 -9.94 -3.39
CA LEU A 65 11.31 -9.57 -4.73
C LEU A 65 11.10 -8.08 -4.88
N LEU A 66 10.58 -7.38 -3.86
CA LEU A 66 10.42 -5.92 -3.87
C LEU A 66 11.77 -5.23 -4.03
N ALA A 67 12.79 -5.70 -3.32
CA ALA A 67 14.13 -5.11 -3.40
C ALA A 67 14.80 -5.37 -4.76
N VAL A 68 14.75 -6.62 -5.25
CA VAL A 68 15.27 -6.99 -6.58
C VAL A 68 14.51 -6.24 -7.68
N PHE A 69 13.20 -6.13 -7.56
CA PHE A 69 12.36 -5.38 -8.49
C PHE A 69 12.75 -3.90 -8.49
N SER A 70 12.88 -3.27 -7.31
CA SER A 70 13.19 -1.84 -7.21
C SER A 70 14.51 -1.47 -7.90
N THR A 71 15.54 -2.32 -7.80
CA THR A 71 16.83 -2.10 -8.48
C THR A 71 16.74 -2.21 -10.00
N HIS A 72 15.99 -3.20 -10.50
CA HIS A 72 15.88 -3.46 -11.93
C HIS A 72 14.86 -2.57 -12.62
N ALA A 73 13.77 -2.20 -11.93
CA ALA A 73 12.66 -1.47 -12.51
C ALA A 73 13.02 -0.03 -12.89
N ILE A 74 13.88 0.63 -12.09
CA ILE A 74 14.48 1.93 -12.46
C ILE A 74 15.41 1.74 -13.64
N ASN A 75 16.24 0.68 -13.63
CA ASN A 75 17.24 0.46 -14.68
C ASN A 75 16.62 0.18 -16.06
N ILE A 76 15.51 -0.55 -16.14
CA ILE A 76 14.81 -0.77 -17.42
C ILE A 76 13.93 0.41 -17.85
N TYR A 77 13.77 1.42 -16.99
CA TYR A 77 13.02 2.65 -17.24
C TYR A 77 13.98 3.85 -17.29
N ALA A 78 14.93 3.76 -18.23
CA ALA A 78 16.12 4.59 -18.37
C ALA A 78 16.40 4.93 -19.84
N GLY A 79 17.44 5.73 -20.09
CA GLY A 79 17.91 6.06 -21.44
C GLY A 79 17.39 7.39 -22.01
N VAL A 80 16.98 8.30 -21.12
CA VAL A 80 16.62 9.69 -21.44
C VAL A 80 17.31 10.57 -20.40
N ASN A 81 18.01 11.61 -20.83
CA ASN A 81 18.79 12.49 -19.96
C ASN A 81 17.96 13.02 -18.77
N GLY A 82 18.40 12.71 -17.55
CA GLY A 82 17.73 13.11 -16.31
C GLY A 82 16.63 12.18 -15.81
N LEU A 83 16.26 11.12 -16.54
CA LEU A 83 15.09 10.29 -16.19
C LEU A 83 15.33 9.39 -14.98
N GLU A 84 16.47 8.73 -14.89
CA GLU A 84 16.81 7.77 -13.83
C GLU A 84 16.91 8.47 -12.47
N VAL A 85 17.61 9.61 -12.44
CA VAL A 85 17.76 10.43 -11.24
C VAL A 85 16.47 11.20 -10.95
N GLY A 86 15.83 11.77 -11.98
CA GLY A 86 14.62 12.57 -11.83
C GLY A 86 13.46 11.76 -11.25
N GLN A 87 13.20 10.55 -11.75
CA GLN A 87 12.14 9.70 -11.21
C GLN A 87 12.44 9.32 -9.75
N SER A 88 13.70 9.05 -9.44
CA SER A 88 14.16 8.72 -8.09
C SER A 88 14.00 9.90 -7.14
N VAL A 89 14.27 11.12 -7.58
CA VAL A 89 14.03 12.35 -6.81
C VAL A 89 12.54 12.53 -6.52
N VAL A 90 11.66 12.30 -7.50
CA VAL A 90 10.20 12.40 -7.29
C VAL A 90 9.72 11.35 -6.27
N ILE A 91 10.18 10.09 -6.40
CA ILE A 91 9.85 9.02 -5.45
C ILE A 91 10.37 9.38 -4.05
N ALA A 92 11.64 9.79 -3.93
CA ALA A 92 12.24 10.16 -2.64
C ALA A 92 11.53 11.34 -1.97
N THR A 93 11.14 12.35 -2.75
CA THR A 93 10.35 13.48 -2.25
C THR A 93 8.97 13.02 -1.78
N SER A 94 8.35 12.07 -2.48
CA SER A 94 7.07 11.48 -2.09
C SER A 94 7.21 10.67 -0.78
N VAL A 95 8.29 9.91 -0.61
CA VAL A 95 8.58 9.19 0.64
C VAL A 95 8.86 10.15 1.80
N LEU A 96 9.61 11.23 1.55
CA LEU A 96 9.86 12.28 2.53
C LEU A 96 8.54 12.92 2.99
N ALA A 97 7.67 13.30 2.06
CA ALA A 97 6.36 13.85 2.37
C ALA A 97 5.48 12.84 3.13
N LEU A 98 5.48 11.56 2.74
CA LEU A 98 4.80 10.50 3.46
C LEU A 98 5.26 10.44 4.93
N ASN A 99 6.57 10.39 5.18
CA ASN A 99 7.12 10.31 6.53
C ASN A 99 6.74 11.53 7.38
N ILE A 100 6.84 12.75 6.82
CA ILE A 100 6.46 13.99 7.53
C ILE A 100 4.97 13.97 7.90
N ILE A 101 4.10 13.57 6.97
CA ILE A 101 2.66 13.47 7.21
C ILE A 101 2.38 12.43 8.29
N GLN A 102 3.04 11.27 8.26
CA GLN A 102 2.83 10.23 9.27
C GLN A 102 3.31 10.66 10.65
N LEU A 103 4.45 11.32 10.77
CA LEU A 103 4.93 11.84 12.05
C LEU A 103 3.99 12.87 12.67
N HIS A 104 3.29 13.66 11.84
CA HIS A 104 2.25 14.57 12.32
C HIS A 104 0.94 13.87 12.70
N ARG A 105 0.58 12.80 11.98
CA ARG A 105 -0.69 12.08 12.19
C ARG A 105 -0.62 11.05 13.31
N ILE A 106 0.55 10.50 13.60
CA ILE A 106 0.75 9.48 14.63
C ILE A 106 0.98 10.18 15.98
N PRO A 107 0.08 9.98 16.97
CA PRO A 107 0.24 10.56 18.30
C PRO A 107 1.55 10.14 18.99
N GLU A 108 2.08 10.98 19.89
CA GLU A 108 3.37 10.74 20.55
C GLU A 108 3.44 9.44 21.35
N GLN A 109 2.30 8.96 21.86
CA GLN A 109 2.20 7.69 22.58
C GLN A 109 2.63 6.46 21.74
N PHE A 110 2.67 6.58 20.41
CA PHE A 110 3.10 5.53 19.49
C PHE A 110 4.58 5.70 19.06
N SER A 111 5.48 5.81 20.03
CA SER A 111 6.90 6.07 19.79
C SER A 111 7.53 5.08 18.80
N LYS A 112 7.28 3.78 18.95
CA LYS A 112 7.80 2.71 18.07
C LYS A 112 7.47 2.94 16.59
N TYR A 113 6.24 3.35 16.27
CA TYR A 113 5.83 3.59 14.87
C TYR A 113 6.39 4.90 14.33
N ARG A 114 6.51 5.93 15.18
CA ARG A 114 7.16 7.19 14.81
C ARG A 114 8.65 6.96 14.53
N GLU A 115 9.33 6.17 15.36
CA GLU A 115 10.75 5.82 15.18
C GLU A 115 11.03 5.16 13.82
N GLN A 116 10.13 4.29 13.33
CA GLN A 116 10.26 3.68 12.00
C GLN A 116 10.26 4.73 10.87
N HIS A 117 9.39 5.74 10.96
CA HIS A 117 9.37 6.86 10.01
C HIS A 117 10.61 7.76 10.15
N VAL A 118 11.11 7.98 11.37
CA VAL A 118 12.36 8.71 11.61
C VAL A 118 13.56 7.95 11.02
N GLN A 119 13.64 6.63 11.17
CA GLN A 119 14.67 5.79 10.55
C GLN A 119 14.65 5.91 9.01
N SER A 120 13.45 5.92 8.43
CA SER A 120 13.28 6.19 6.99
C SER A 120 13.79 7.58 6.60
N LEU A 121 13.53 8.62 7.41
CA LEU A 121 14.01 9.99 7.16
C LEU A 121 15.54 10.07 7.14
N PHE A 122 16.23 9.38 8.06
CA PHE A 122 17.70 9.37 8.11
C PHE A 122 18.34 8.84 6.83
N LEU A 123 17.66 7.96 6.11
CA LEU A 123 18.14 7.40 4.84
C LEU A 123 17.70 8.22 3.63
N ILE A 124 16.46 8.72 3.63
CA ILE A 124 15.90 9.40 2.44
C ILE A 124 16.43 10.83 2.28
N LEU A 125 16.75 11.54 3.37
CA LEU A 125 17.24 12.91 3.31
C LEU A 125 18.62 13.00 2.64
N PRO A 126 19.65 12.22 3.06
CA PRO A 126 20.93 12.20 2.35
C PRO A 126 20.79 11.71 0.90
N PHE A 127 19.98 10.68 0.67
CA PHE A 127 19.71 10.17 -0.68
C PHE A 127 19.16 11.26 -1.61
N LEU A 128 18.19 12.04 -1.13
CA LEU A 128 17.59 13.14 -1.89
C LEU A 128 18.60 14.25 -2.16
N ALA A 129 19.41 14.63 -1.17
CA ALA A 129 20.43 15.67 -1.33
C ALA A 129 21.50 15.30 -2.39
N VAL A 130 22.01 14.07 -2.33
CA VAL A 130 22.98 13.57 -3.32
C VAL A 130 22.34 13.41 -4.69
N SER A 131 21.11 12.89 -4.76
CA SER A 131 20.39 12.72 -6.04
C SER A 131 20.05 14.06 -6.69
N LEU A 132 19.67 15.09 -5.94
CA LEU A 132 19.46 16.44 -6.48
C LEU A 132 20.75 17.04 -7.05
N SER A 133 21.87 16.81 -6.37
CA SER A 133 23.19 17.25 -6.84
C SER A 133 23.60 16.53 -8.12
N LEU A 134 23.39 15.21 -8.19
CA LEU A 134 23.65 14.41 -9.39
C LEU A 134 22.70 14.78 -10.54
N LEU A 135 21.42 15.04 -10.24
CA LEU A 135 20.43 15.45 -11.22
C LEU A 135 20.87 16.72 -11.93
N ARG A 136 21.47 17.68 -11.22
CA ARG A 136 21.98 18.91 -11.83
C ARG A 136 23.00 18.65 -12.94
N LEU A 137 23.82 17.61 -12.81
CA LEU A 137 24.84 17.24 -13.80
C LEU A 137 24.29 16.29 -14.88
N ASN A 138 23.33 15.45 -14.52
CA ASN A 138 22.70 14.47 -15.41
C ASN A 138 21.50 15.03 -16.19
N TRP A 139 20.95 16.18 -15.77
CA TRP A 139 19.85 16.85 -16.47
C TRP A 139 20.25 17.23 -17.88
N TYR A 140 19.27 17.27 -18.79
CA TYR A 140 19.51 17.65 -20.18
C TYR A 140 20.11 19.07 -20.32
N PRO A 141 21.16 19.25 -21.14
CA PRO A 141 22.00 18.23 -21.77
C PRO A 141 22.95 17.58 -20.74
N SER A 142 22.93 16.25 -20.66
CA SER A 142 23.65 15.51 -19.61
C SER A 142 25.17 15.63 -19.76
N GLN A 143 25.85 15.95 -18.66
CA GLN A 143 27.32 15.97 -18.57
C GLN A 143 27.88 14.64 -18.07
N VAL A 144 27.07 13.87 -17.33
CA VAL A 144 27.46 12.60 -16.71
C VAL A 144 26.31 11.59 -16.80
N PHE A 145 26.64 10.34 -17.12
CA PHE A 145 25.70 9.24 -17.00
C PHE A 145 25.84 8.55 -15.64
N VAL A 146 24.71 8.08 -15.12
CA VAL A 146 24.65 7.54 -13.76
C VAL A 146 24.91 6.04 -13.66
N GLY A 147 24.71 5.31 -14.78
CA GLY A 147 24.97 3.89 -14.91
C GLY A 147 24.09 2.98 -14.04
N ASP A 148 24.36 1.68 -14.12
CA ASP A 148 23.72 0.65 -13.29
C ASP A 148 24.04 0.89 -11.80
N THR A 149 25.18 1.52 -11.50
CA THR A 149 25.58 1.96 -10.16
C THR A 149 24.48 2.75 -9.46
N TYR A 150 23.97 3.81 -10.09
CA TYR A 150 22.94 4.64 -9.48
C TYR A 150 21.59 3.91 -9.44
N CYS A 151 21.19 3.23 -10.51
CA CYS A 151 19.91 2.51 -10.55
C CYS A 151 19.80 1.48 -9.42
N TYR A 152 20.88 0.73 -9.16
CA TYR A 152 20.91 -0.26 -8.08
C TYR A 152 20.94 0.42 -6.71
N PHE A 153 21.69 1.53 -6.57
CA PHE A 153 21.71 2.32 -5.34
C PHE A 153 20.33 2.90 -4.99
N ALA A 154 19.65 3.53 -5.95
CA ALA A 154 18.32 4.11 -5.77
C ALA A 154 17.28 3.04 -5.44
N GLY A 155 17.21 1.97 -6.23
CA GLY A 155 16.26 0.89 -6.02
C GLY A 155 16.43 0.20 -4.67
N MET A 156 17.68 -0.08 -4.26
CA MET A 156 17.95 -0.66 -2.94
C MET A 156 17.59 0.30 -1.82
N THR A 157 17.89 1.60 -1.96
CA THR A 157 17.51 2.61 -0.97
C THR A 157 15.99 2.63 -0.77
N PHE A 158 15.20 2.64 -1.84
CA PHE A 158 13.74 2.60 -1.75
C PHE A 158 13.21 1.32 -1.08
N ALA A 159 13.81 0.17 -1.40
CA ALA A 159 13.47 -1.08 -0.74
C ALA A 159 13.75 -1.01 0.77
N VAL A 160 14.96 -0.60 1.17
CA VAL A 160 15.37 -0.49 2.58
C VAL A 160 14.47 0.48 3.34
N VAL A 161 14.26 1.70 2.86
CA VAL A 161 13.46 2.70 3.58
C VAL A 161 12.02 2.27 3.75
N SER A 162 11.46 1.56 2.77
CA SER A 162 10.07 1.10 2.83
C SER A 162 9.87 -0.13 3.71
N ILE A 163 10.89 -0.99 3.80
CA ILE A 163 10.89 -2.17 4.66
C ILE A 163 11.10 -1.76 6.11
N VAL A 164 12.12 -0.94 6.39
CA VAL A 164 12.40 -0.42 7.75
C VAL A 164 11.28 0.50 8.22
N GLY A 165 10.73 1.33 7.33
CA GLY A 165 9.61 2.23 7.64
C GLY A 165 8.23 1.55 7.64
N HIS A 166 8.14 0.24 7.40
CA HIS A 166 6.87 -0.51 7.34
C HIS A 166 5.81 0.05 6.37
N PHE A 167 6.24 0.71 5.29
CA PHE A 167 5.36 1.23 4.24
C PHE A 167 5.64 0.63 2.86
N SER A 168 6.23 -0.57 2.79
CA SER A 168 6.50 -1.32 1.55
C SER A 168 5.31 -1.39 0.58
N LYS A 169 4.08 -1.55 1.09
CA LYS A 169 2.85 -1.53 0.28
C LYS A 169 2.61 -0.17 -0.40
N THR A 170 2.92 0.93 0.29
CA THR A 170 2.82 2.28 -0.27
C THR A 170 3.96 2.57 -1.24
N MET A 171 5.14 2.01 -0.99
CA MET A 171 6.26 2.10 -1.94
C MET A 171 5.90 1.49 -3.30
N VAL A 172 5.20 0.35 -3.33
CA VAL A 172 4.69 -0.24 -4.59
C VAL A 172 3.84 0.76 -5.39
N LEU A 173 3.02 1.57 -4.72
CA LEU A 173 2.21 2.60 -5.37
C LEU A 173 3.04 3.79 -5.88
N PHE A 174 4.11 4.17 -5.18
CA PHE A 174 5.06 5.16 -5.70
C PHE A 174 5.87 4.64 -6.89
N LEU A 175 6.08 3.32 -6.98
CA LEU A 175 6.75 2.66 -8.10
C LEU A 175 5.81 2.34 -9.28
N LEU A 176 4.60 2.90 -9.31
CA LEU A 176 3.59 2.56 -10.30
C LEU A 176 4.06 2.74 -11.77
N PRO A 177 4.73 3.85 -12.17
CA PRO A 177 5.26 3.97 -13.53
C PRO A 177 6.29 2.90 -13.88
N GLN A 178 7.17 2.54 -12.93
CA GLN A 178 8.18 1.50 -13.10
C GLN A 178 7.52 0.12 -13.26
N ILE A 179 6.46 -0.15 -12.48
CA ILE A 179 5.64 -1.37 -12.60
C ILE A 179 4.96 -1.42 -13.96
N LEU A 180 4.34 -0.32 -14.40
CA LEU A 180 3.70 -0.26 -15.71
C LEU A 180 4.71 -0.46 -16.85
N ASN A 181 5.89 0.18 -16.77
CA ASN A 181 6.96 -0.02 -17.74
C ASN A 181 7.46 -1.48 -17.76
N PHE A 182 7.64 -2.09 -16.59
CA PHE A 182 8.04 -3.50 -16.47
C PHE A 182 6.99 -4.43 -17.10
N LEU A 183 5.73 -4.32 -16.69
CA LEU A 183 4.63 -5.16 -17.21
C LEU A 183 4.46 -4.98 -18.72
N TYR A 184 4.56 -3.76 -19.23
CA TYR A 184 4.51 -3.48 -20.65
C TYR A 184 5.72 -4.03 -21.40
N SER A 185 6.91 -4.04 -20.77
CA SER A 185 8.14 -4.61 -21.32
C SER A 185 8.18 -6.14 -21.29
N CYS A 186 7.41 -6.81 -20.43
CA CYS A 186 7.46 -8.26 -20.22
C CYS A 186 7.46 -9.08 -21.52
N PRO A 187 6.62 -8.81 -22.54
CA PRO A 187 6.62 -9.58 -23.77
C PRO A 187 7.97 -9.60 -24.49
N GLN A 188 8.75 -8.52 -24.40
CA GLN A 188 10.12 -8.45 -24.95
C GLN A 188 11.16 -9.01 -23.98
N LEU A 189 11.02 -8.77 -22.68
CA LEU A 189 12.00 -9.20 -21.68
C LEU A 189 12.05 -10.73 -21.50
N PHE A 190 10.94 -11.42 -21.74
CA PHE A 190 10.82 -12.85 -21.54
C PHE A 190 10.82 -13.61 -22.87
N PRO A 191 11.93 -14.27 -23.25
CA PRO A 191 12.06 -14.93 -24.56
C PRO A 191 11.01 -16.01 -24.84
N PHE A 192 10.42 -16.60 -23.79
CA PHE A 192 9.37 -17.61 -23.96
C PHE A 192 8.07 -17.05 -24.54
N ILE A 193 7.80 -15.75 -24.37
CA ILE A 193 6.63 -15.08 -24.97
C ILE A 193 6.80 -14.99 -26.50
N GLY A 194 8.04 -14.80 -26.96
CA GLY A 194 8.38 -14.87 -28.38
C GLY A 194 8.22 -13.56 -29.15
N ILE A 195 8.12 -12.40 -28.48
CA ILE A 195 8.30 -11.09 -29.11
C ILE A 195 9.80 -10.75 -29.14
N PRO A 196 10.37 -10.36 -30.30
CA PRO A 196 11.77 -9.99 -30.39
C PRO A 196 12.12 -8.76 -29.55
N CYS A 197 13.24 -8.86 -28.82
CA CYS A 197 13.78 -7.77 -28.00
C CYS A 197 15.11 -7.30 -28.59
N PRO A 198 15.17 -6.07 -29.14
CA PRO A 198 16.42 -5.46 -29.52
C PRO A 198 17.35 -5.27 -28.31
N ARG A 199 18.65 -5.17 -28.56
CA ARG A 199 19.64 -4.89 -27.50
C ARG A 199 19.39 -3.53 -26.83
N HIS A 200 19.00 -2.53 -27.62
CA HIS A 200 18.67 -1.19 -27.13
C HIS A 200 17.21 -0.86 -27.46
N ARG A 201 16.46 -0.42 -26.45
CA ARG A 201 15.05 -0.03 -26.54
C ARG A 201 14.81 1.46 -26.28
N MET A 202 15.89 2.23 -26.21
CA MET A 202 15.89 3.69 -26.05
C MET A 202 15.23 4.36 -27.27
N PRO A 203 14.66 5.56 -27.13
CA PRO A 203 14.07 6.28 -28.24
C PRO A 203 15.13 6.62 -29.32
N ALA A 204 14.69 6.75 -30.57
CA ALA A 204 15.57 7.06 -31.68
C ALA A 204 15.72 8.58 -31.83
N PHE A 205 16.97 9.07 -31.93
CA PHE A 205 17.25 10.50 -32.11
C PHE A 205 17.25 10.87 -33.61
N ASP A 206 16.50 11.91 -33.96
CA ASP A 206 16.50 12.54 -35.28
C ASP A 206 17.36 13.81 -35.22
N ALA A 207 18.53 13.73 -35.84
CA ALA A 207 19.49 14.84 -35.89
C ALA A 207 19.01 16.02 -36.73
N ALA A 208 18.12 15.82 -37.71
CA ALA A 208 17.62 16.90 -38.56
C ALA A 208 16.61 17.78 -37.81
N GLN A 209 15.77 17.17 -36.97
CA GLN A 209 14.74 17.87 -36.21
C GLN A 209 15.18 18.20 -34.77
N GLY A 210 16.26 17.59 -34.28
CA GLY A 210 16.69 17.72 -32.89
C GLY A 210 15.70 17.09 -31.91
N THR A 211 14.96 16.06 -32.34
CA THR A 211 13.90 15.42 -31.58
C THR A 211 14.16 13.93 -31.39
N VAL A 212 13.58 13.36 -30.33
CA VAL A 212 13.52 11.92 -30.11
C VAL A 212 12.14 11.39 -30.51
N GLY A 213 12.14 10.26 -31.21
CA GLY A 213 10.95 9.54 -31.66
C GLY A 213 10.97 8.07 -31.25
N ASN A 214 9.92 7.34 -31.61
CA ASN A 214 9.84 5.92 -31.30
C ASN A 214 11.01 5.12 -31.90
N SER A 215 11.52 4.16 -31.13
CA SER A 215 12.36 3.09 -31.66
C SER A 215 11.53 1.84 -31.91
N TYR A 216 11.99 1.00 -32.84
CA TYR A 216 11.21 -0.13 -33.37
C TYR A 216 11.98 -1.44 -33.25
N ALA A 217 11.23 -2.53 -33.06
CA ALA A 217 11.68 -3.90 -33.29
C ALA A 217 11.07 -4.38 -34.61
N GLU A 218 11.90 -4.94 -35.48
CA GLU A 218 11.49 -5.45 -36.79
C GLU A 218 11.48 -6.98 -36.78
N PHE A 219 10.40 -7.58 -37.30
CA PHE A 219 10.25 -9.03 -37.35
C PHE A 219 9.18 -9.46 -38.36
N ARG A 220 9.14 -10.76 -38.69
CA ARG A 220 8.07 -11.37 -39.47
C ARG A 220 6.97 -11.91 -38.54
N PRO A 221 5.70 -11.47 -38.67
CA PRO A 221 4.62 -11.96 -37.80
C PRO A 221 4.39 -13.48 -37.86
N GLU A 222 4.74 -14.10 -38.98
CA GLU A 222 4.63 -15.54 -39.21
C GLU A 222 5.62 -16.34 -38.35
N GLU A 223 6.80 -15.78 -38.06
CA GLU A 223 7.85 -16.40 -37.25
C GLU A 223 7.59 -16.30 -35.74
N LEU A 224 6.59 -15.49 -35.33
CA LEU A 224 6.20 -15.40 -33.93
C LEU A 224 5.60 -16.72 -33.45
N ARG A 225 5.99 -17.12 -32.23
CA ARG A 225 5.34 -18.20 -31.47
C ARG A 225 3.86 -17.88 -31.22
N SER A 226 3.04 -18.89 -30.96
CA SER A 226 1.59 -18.73 -30.75
C SER A 226 1.24 -17.68 -29.68
N LEU A 227 1.95 -17.70 -28.54
CA LEU A 227 1.75 -16.70 -27.48
C LEU A 227 2.17 -15.30 -27.93
N GLY A 228 3.32 -15.16 -28.60
CA GLY A 228 3.79 -13.89 -29.13
C GLY A 228 2.85 -13.32 -30.19
N ARG A 229 2.28 -14.17 -31.05
CA ARG A 229 1.28 -13.77 -32.05
C ARG A 229 -0.01 -13.27 -31.40
N LEU A 230 -0.49 -13.95 -30.35
CA LEU A 230 -1.63 -13.49 -29.56
C LEU A 230 -1.34 -12.14 -28.88
N VAL A 231 -0.19 -12.00 -28.21
CA VAL A 231 0.21 -10.75 -27.55
C VAL A 231 0.33 -9.61 -28.57
N PHE A 232 0.98 -9.85 -29.71
CA PHE A 232 1.07 -8.87 -30.78
C PHE A 232 -0.31 -8.45 -31.31
N TRP A 233 -1.23 -9.41 -31.49
CA TRP A 233 -2.60 -9.12 -31.90
C TRP A 233 -3.35 -8.27 -30.87
N VAL A 234 -3.24 -8.57 -29.58
CA VAL A 234 -3.84 -7.77 -28.49
C VAL A 234 -3.27 -6.35 -28.51
N LEU A 235 -1.95 -6.20 -28.50
CA LEU A 235 -1.29 -4.90 -28.48
C LEU A 235 -1.69 -4.03 -29.69
N LYS A 236 -1.77 -4.63 -30.88
CA LYS A 236 -2.21 -3.96 -32.11
C LYS A 236 -3.69 -3.57 -32.05
N THR A 237 -4.55 -4.47 -31.57
CA THR A 237 -6.02 -4.26 -31.52
C THR A 237 -6.38 -3.12 -30.56
N PHE A 238 -5.75 -3.07 -29.38
CA PHE A 238 -5.97 -2.03 -28.39
C PHE A 238 -5.16 -0.74 -28.64
N ARG A 239 -4.46 -0.64 -29.79
CA ARG A 239 -3.62 0.51 -30.15
C ARG A 239 -2.62 0.88 -29.04
N LEU A 240 -2.01 -0.13 -28.43
CA LEU A 240 -0.98 0.06 -27.41
C LEU A 240 0.41 0.20 -28.03
N VAL A 241 0.58 -0.18 -29.30
CA VAL A 241 1.85 -0.12 -30.03
C VAL A 241 1.66 0.59 -31.37
N HIS A 242 2.70 1.30 -31.79
CA HIS A 242 2.77 1.80 -33.16
C HIS A 242 3.30 0.70 -34.09
N VAL A 243 2.55 0.37 -35.14
CA VAL A 243 2.91 -0.67 -36.11
C VAL A 243 2.97 -0.05 -37.50
N ARG A 244 4.10 -0.24 -38.19
CA ARG A 244 4.32 0.23 -39.56
C ARG A 244 4.94 -0.87 -40.43
N PRO A 245 4.80 -0.79 -41.77
CA PRO A 245 5.50 -1.69 -42.69
C PRO A 245 7.02 -1.63 -42.48
N GLY A 246 7.70 -2.77 -42.56
CA GLY A 246 9.15 -2.87 -42.46
C GLY A 246 9.88 -2.53 -43.75
N ALA A 247 11.20 -2.63 -43.72
CA ALA A 247 12.07 -2.29 -44.85
C ALA A 247 11.99 -3.27 -46.03
N SER A 248 11.49 -4.49 -45.80
CA SER A 248 11.34 -5.53 -46.83
C SER A 248 9.95 -6.15 -46.78
N ASP A 249 9.55 -6.78 -47.89
CA ASP A 249 8.23 -7.38 -48.00
C ASP A 249 8.02 -8.47 -46.92
N GLY A 250 6.86 -8.44 -46.28
CA GLY A 250 6.51 -9.31 -45.15
C GLY A 250 7.11 -8.94 -43.78
N LEU A 251 8.00 -7.93 -43.68
CA LEU A 251 8.49 -7.43 -42.39
C LEU A 251 7.54 -6.38 -41.80
N VAL A 252 7.43 -6.38 -40.47
CA VAL A 252 6.65 -5.42 -39.70
C VAL A 252 7.54 -4.78 -38.63
N GLN A 253 7.44 -3.46 -38.50
CA GLN A 253 8.09 -2.70 -37.44
C GLN A 253 7.07 -2.34 -36.36
N MET A 254 7.34 -2.78 -35.13
CA MET A 254 6.54 -2.48 -33.95
C MET A 254 7.35 -1.58 -33.01
N SER A 255 6.75 -0.54 -32.45
CA SER A 255 7.40 0.29 -31.42
C SER A 255 7.88 -0.59 -30.27
N ASN A 256 9.09 -0.32 -29.77
CA ASN A 256 9.61 -1.04 -28.61
C ASN A 256 8.67 -0.90 -27.41
N LEU A 257 8.51 -1.99 -26.66
CA LEU A 257 7.57 -2.06 -25.55
C LEU A 257 8.19 -1.44 -24.30
N THR A 258 8.24 -0.11 -24.25
CA THR A 258 8.63 0.66 -23.08
C THR A 258 7.66 1.83 -22.89
N LEU A 259 7.46 2.26 -21.65
CA LEU A 259 6.59 3.39 -21.34
C LEU A 259 7.08 4.69 -22.01
N ILE A 260 8.40 4.81 -22.21
CA ILE A 260 9.04 5.90 -22.97
C ILE A 260 8.50 5.94 -24.42
N ASN A 261 8.53 4.79 -25.10
CA ASN A 261 7.99 4.67 -26.46
C ASN A 261 6.47 4.86 -26.49
N PHE A 262 5.74 4.39 -25.47
CA PHE A 262 4.30 4.62 -25.40
C PHE A 262 3.96 6.12 -25.29
N VAL A 263 4.69 6.88 -24.46
CA VAL A 263 4.52 8.34 -24.37
C VAL A 263 4.85 9.04 -25.69
N LEU A 264 5.90 8.62 -26.39
CA LEU A 264 6.23 9.14 -27.73
C LEU A 264 5.18 8.80 -28.77
N TYR A 265 4.57 7.61 -28.69
CA TYR A 265 3.46 7.24 -29.56
C TYR A 265 2.21 8.09 -29.28
N ALA A 266 1.90 8.32 -28.00
CA ALA A 266 0.72 9.08 -27.59
C ALA A 266 0.82 10.59 -27.87
N PHE A 267 2.01 11.19 -27.69
CA PHE A 267 2.21 12.64 -27.77
C PHE A 267 3.08 13.09 -28.95
N GLY A 268 3.56 12.16 -29.77
CA GLY A 268 4.44 12.40 -30.90
C GLY A 268 5.91 12.67 -30.52
N PRO A 269 6.79 12.78 -31.54
CA PRO A 269 8.19 13.14 -31.36
C PRO A 269 8.35 14.50 -30.68
N CYS A 270 9.35 14.62 -29.82
CA CYS A 270 9.61 15.86 -29.09
C CYS A 270 11.10 15.96 -28.74
N ARG A 271 11.55 17.10 -28.22
CA ARG A 271 12.90 17.19 -27.66
C ARG A 271 13.05 16.28 -26.44
N GLU A 272 14.27 15.84 -26.18
CA GLU A 272 14.57 14.87 -25.14
C GLU A 272 14.24 15.39 -23.72
N ASP A 273 14.50 16.68 -23.44
CA ASP A 273 14.12 17.32 -22.18
C ASP A 273 12.61 17.35 -21.97
N VAL A 274 11.85 17.62 -23.03
CA VAL A 274 10.38 17.60 -22.99
C VAL A 274 9.86 16.18 -22.72
N LEU A 275 10.47 15.16 -23.34
CA LEU A 275 10.15 13.76 -23.06
C LEU A 275 10.41 13.42 -21.60
N CYS A 276 11.58 13.78 -21.07
CA CYS A 276 11.94 13.59 -19.66
C CYS A 276 10.89 14.24 -18.74
N CYS A 277 10.57 15.52 -18.96
CA CYS A 277 9.54 16.24 -18.21
C CYS A 277 8.16 15.56 -18.25
N ARG A 278 7.73 15.04 -19.41
CA ARG A 278 6.45 14.29 -19.54
C ARG A 278 6.45 13.02 -18.68
N LEU A 279 7.56 12.27 -18.69
CA LEU A 279 7.70 11.04 -17.90
C LEU A 279 7.77 11.35 -16.39
N LEU A 280 8.44 12.44 -15.99
CA LEU A 280 8.46 12.89 -14.60
C LEU A 280 7.10 13.43 -14.15
N ALA A 281 6.35 14.11 -15.03
CA ALA A 281 4.98 14.52 -14.74
C ALA A 281 4.08 13.30 -14.50
N LEU A 282 4.21 12.24 -15.31
CA LEU A 282 3.52 10.96 -15.07
C LEU A 282 3.89 10.37 -13.70
N GLN A 283 5.17 10.42 -13.31
CA GLN A 283 5.62 9.98 -11.98
C GLN A 283 4.97 10.79 -10.85
N VAL A 284 4.92 12.12 -10.97
CA VAL A 284 4.24 12.98 -9.98
C VAL A 284 2.75 12.67 -9.91
N LEU A 285 2.07 12.50 -11.04
CA LEU A 285 0.65 12.11 -11.09
C LEU A 285 0.39 10.78 -10.37
N CYS A 286 1.23 9.76 -10.60
CA CYS A 286 1.14 8.49 -9.89
C CYS A 286 1.41 8.63 -8.38
N SER A 287 2.37 9.45 -7.97
CA SER A 287 2.61 9.76 -6.55
C SER A 287 1.42 10.48 -5.89
N MET A 288 0.77 11.42 -6.60
CA MET A 288 -0.46 12.07 -6.10
C MET A 288 -1.62 11.07 -5.98
N LEU A 289 -1.78 10.17 -6.95
CA LEU A 289 -2.76 9.08 -6.86
C LEU A 289 -2.47 8.16 -5.66
N CYS A 290 -1.21 7.86 -5.38
CA CYS A 290 -0.81 7.13 -4.18
C CYS A 290 -1.26 7.88 -2.90
N PHE A 291 -1.04 9.19 -2.81
CA PHE A 291 -1.51 9.96 -1.66
C PHE A 291 -3.04 10.03 -1.55
N ALA A 292 -3.73 10.22 -2.67
CA ALA A 292 -5.19 10.23 -2.70
C ALA A 292 -5.77 8.87 -2.27
N THR A 293 -5.18 7.77 -2.72
CA THR A 293 -5.60 6.42 -2.33
C THR A 293 -5.28 6.15 -0.86
N ARG A 294 -4.07 6.46 -0.39
CA ARG A 294 -3.64 6.21 0.98
C ARG A 294 -4.35 7.07 2.03
N PHE A 295 -4.60 8.35 1.74
CA PHE A 295 -5.16 9.27 2.73
C PHE A 295 -6.63 9.62 2.51
N GLY A 296 -7.12 9.55 1.28
CA GLY A 296 -8.52 9.82 0.94
C GLY A 296 -9.36 8.54 0.84
N LEU A 297 -8.84 7.48 0.21
CA LEU A 297 -9.62 6.27 -0.06
C LEU A 297 -9.39 5.14 0.96
N ALA A 298 -8.35 5.20 1.79
CA ALA A 298 -8.05 4.13 2.74
C ALA A 298 -9.21 3.85 3.73
N SER A 299 -9.91 4.89 4.19
CA SER A 299 -11.08 4.69 5.06
C SER A 299 -12.23 3.95 4.38
N TYR A 300 -12.29 3.99 3.04
CA TYR A 300 -13.29 3.28 2.25
C TYR A 300 -12.91 1.81 2.01
N VAL A 301 -11.60 1.50 2.13
CA VAL A 301 -11.06 0.15 1.88
C VAL A 301 -10.82 -0.60 3.20
N PHE A 302 -10.64 0.09 4.35
CA PHE A 302 -10.15 -0.52 5.59
C PHE A 302 -10.85 -0.13 6.91
N ASP A 303 -11.64 0.96 7.01
CA ASP A 303 -12.14 1.42 8.33
C ASP A 303 -13.54 0.90 8.71
N VAL A 304 -13.65 0.45 9.96
CA VAL A 304 -14.94 0.16 10.61
C VAL A 304 -14.93 0.74 12.03
N ASP A 305 -15.71 1.79 12.23
CA ASP A 305 -15.93 2.42 13.55
C ASP A 305 -17.16 1.80 14.22
N TYR A 306 -17.04 1.52 15.52
CA TYR A 306 -18.09 0.94 16.35
C TYR A 306 -18.38 1.81 17.56
N VAL A 307 -19.62 1.73 18.05
CA VAL A 307 -20.01 2.23 19.36
C VAL A 307 -20.46 1.04 20.20
N ALA A 308 -19.92 0.95 21.40
CA ALA A 308 -20.14 -0.14 22.34
C ALA A 308 -20.58 0.40 23.70
N LEU A 309 -21.53 -0.25 24.36
CA LEU A 309 -21.79 -0.01 25.78
C LEU A 309 -21.13 -1.15 26.57
N VAL A 310 -20.30 -0.80 27.55
CA VAL A 310 -19.56 -1.75 28.38
C VAL A 310 -19.83 -1.55 29.86
N HIS A 311 -19.61 -2.62 30.64
CA HIS A 311 -19.70 -2.57 32.09
C HIS A 311 -18.52 -1.81 32.72
N GLY A 312 -18.81 -1.02 33.75
CA GLY A 312 -17.82 -0.26 34.52
C GLY A 312 -17.42 1.07 33.89
N THR A 313 -16.42 1.69 34.51
CA THR A 313 -15.81 2.96 34.10
C THR A 313 -14.33 2.77 33.86
N PHE A 314 -13.80 3.37 32.81
CA PHE A 314 -12.37 3.34 32.53
C PHE A 314 -11.65 4.33 33.46
N SER A 315 -10.40 4.05 33.78
CA SER A 315 -9.54 4.99 34.50
C SER A 315 -9.03 6.12 33.60
N THR A 316 -9.08 5.95 32.28
CA THR A 316 -8.67 6.92 31.26
C THR A 316 -9.75 7.11 30.21
N ASP A 317 -9.85 8.32 29.65
CA ASP A 317 -10.85 8.63 28.62
C ASP A 317 -10.56 7.96 27.27
N ARG A 318 -9.31 7.55 27.04
CA ARG A 318 -8.85 6.90 25.81
C ARG A 318 -7.82 5.83 26.14
N GLY A 319 -7.71 4.83 25.27
CA GLY A 319 -6.70 3.79 25.39
C GLY A 319 -6.73 2.79 24.25
N GLU A 320 -5.86 1.80 24.37
CA GLU A 320 -5.62 0.80 23.32
C GLU A 320 -5.43 -0.58 23.91
N CYS A 321 -5.83 -1.60 23.15
CA CYS A 321 -5.61 -2.99 23.52
C CYS A 321 -4.95 -3.71 22.35
N HIS A 322 -3.73 -4.19 22.61
CA HIS A 322 -2.88 -4.93 21.68
C HIS A 322 -2.85 -6.44 21.97
N ALA A 323 -3.78 -6.92 22.79
CA ALA A 323 -3.80 -8.30 23.25
C ALA A 323 -4.05 -9.25 22.05
N PRO A 324 -3.14 -10.21 21.76
CA PRO A 324 -3.34 -11.11 20.62
C PRO A 324 -4.57 -12.01 20.82
N VAL A 325 -5.28 -12.30 19.72
CA VAL A 325 -6.54 -13.05 19.72
C VAL A 325 -6.35 -14.39 19.05
N ASP A 326 -6.56 -15.47 19.80
CA ASP A 326 -6.61 -16.85 19.33
C ASP A 326 -8.04 -17.20 18.88
N THR A 327 -8.19 -17.42 17.58
CA THR A 327 -9.46 -17.81 16.92
C THR A 327 -9.56 -19.32 16.68
N SER A 328 -8.56 -20.11 17.04
CA SER A 328 -8.59 -21.57 16.85
C SER A 328 -9.78 -22.27 17.54
N PRO A 329 -10.26 -21.88 18.74
CA PRO A 329 -11.40 -22.56 19.36
C PRO A 329 -12.75 -22.16 18.75
N PHE A 330 -12.79 -21.22 17.80
CA PHE A 330 -14.04 -20.65 17.29
C PHE A 330 -14.93 -21.68 16.60
N ALA A 331 -14.36 -22.59 15.82
CA ALA A 331 -15.12 -23.59 15.07
C ALA A 331 -15.88 -24.58 15.98
N GLU A 332 -15.37 -24.83 17.18
CA GLU A 332 -15.95 -25.80 18.12
C GLU A 332 -16.80 -25.12 19.19
N THR A 333 -16.40 -23.94 19.65
CA THR A 333 -16.96 -23.30 20.85
C THR A 333 -17.71 -22.00 20.56
N TRP A 334 -17.61 -21.48 19.33
CA TRP A 334 -18.05 -20.13 18.96
C TRP A 334 -17.39 -19.01 19.78
N ARG A 335 -16.30 -19.33 20.51
CA ARG A 335 -15.51 -18.41 21.32
C ARG A 335 -14.13 -18.20 20.73
N VAL A 336 -13.54 -17.07 21.10
CA VAL A 336 -12.15 -16.68 20.82
C VAL A 336 -11.58 -16.22 22.14
N ARG A 337 -10.28 -16.23 22.32
CA ARG A 337 -9.66 -15.82 23.59
C ARG A 337 -8.47 -14.93 23.33
N VAL A 338 -8.15 -14.10 24.30
CA VAL A 338 -6.83 -13.49 24.35
C VAL A 338 -5.84 -14.57 24.77
N ASP A 339 -4.83 -14.80 23.94
CA ASP A 339 -3.77 -15.77 24.20
C ASP A 339 -2.46 -15.23 23.64
N ALA A 340 -1.35 -15.43 24.34
CA ALA A 340 -0.04 -14.96 23.87
C ALA A 340 0.41 -15.63 22.56
N SER A 341 -0.10 -16.83 22.27
CA SER A 341 0.10 -17.54 20.99
C SER A 341 -0.93 -17.17 19.91
N GLY A 342 -1.88 -16.28 20.23
CA GLY A 342 -2.91 -15.79 19.32
C GLY A 342 -2.38 -14.82 18.26
N GLN A 343 -3.24 -14.46 17.30
CA GLN A 343 -2.86 -13.54 16.23
C GLN A 343 -2.85 -12.08 16.72
N PRO A 344 -1.88 -11.24 16.34
CA PRO A 344 -1.85 -9.83 16.74
C PRO A 344 -3.16 -9.12 16.40
N ALA A 345 -3.65 -8.34 17.37
CA ALA A 345 -4.89 -7.61 17.26
C ALA A 345 -4.77 -6.26 17.97
N THR A 346 -5.26 -5.20 17.34
CA THR A 346 -5.24 -3.83 17.87
C THR A 346 -6.63 -3.19 17.79
N THR A 347 -7.11 -2.77 18.96
CA THR A 347 -8.33 -1.99 19.14
C THR A 347 -7.97 -0.68 19.82
N VAL A 348 -8.36 0.45 19.21
CA VAL A 348 -8.29 1.78 19.83
C VAL A 348 -9.69 2.12 20.34
N TRP A 349 -9.77 2.69 21.55
CA TRP A 349 -11.05 3.04 22.15
C TRP A 349 -11.02 4.42 22.83
N GLU A 350 -12.20 5.04 22.89
CA GLU A 350 -12.44 6.34 23.51
C GLU A 350 -13.79 6.34 24.23
N VAL A 351 -13.81 6.73 25.50
CA VAL A 351 -15.05 6.90 26.27
C VAL A 351 -15.77 8.15 25.79
N ILE A 352 -17.00 7.96 25.33
CA ILE A 352 -17.88 9.03 24.84
C ILE A 352 -18.74 9.57 25.99
N ALA A 353 -19.30 8.66 26.78
CA ALA A 353 -20.22 9.01 27.85
C ALA A 353 -20.27 7.92 28.92
N GLU A 354 -20.53 8.34 30.16
CA GLU A 354 -20.73 7.44 31.28
C GLU A 354 -22.19 7.46 31.73
N TYR A 355 -22.67 6.29 32.11
CA TYR A 355 -24.05 6.05 32.49
C TYR A 355 -24.13 5.28 33.80
N GLU A 356 -25.24 5.44 34.52
CA GLU A 356 -25.54 4.75 35.75
C GLU A 356 -26.94 4.13 35.69
N SER A 357 -27.10 2.91 36.19
CA SER A 357 -28.41 2.27 36.37
C SER A 357 -29.20 3.01 37.46
N PRO A 358 -30.46 3.41 37.20
CA PRO A 358 -31.31 4.07 38.20
C PRO A 358 -31.53 3.24 39.47
N ASP A 359 -31.66 1.92 39.33
CA ASP A 359 -32.10 1.03 40.40
C ASP A 359 -30.95 0.28 41.09
N LYS A 360 -29.88 -0.04 40.34
CA LYS A 360 -28.81 -0.94 40.81
C LYS A 360 -27.48 -0.26 41.15
N LYS A 361 -27.36 1.07 40.93
CA LYS A 361 -26.10 1.84 41.06
C LYS A 361 -24.91 1.25 40.27
N GLU A 362 -25.18 0.44 39.26
CA GLU A 362 -24.16 -0.07 38.34
C GLU A 362 -23.75 1.03 37.36
N ARG A 363 -22.46 1.10 37.02
CA ARG A 363 -21.93 2.06 36.04
C ARG A 363 -21.61 1.38 34.71
N TYR A 364 -21.76 2.15 33.64
CA TYR A 364 -21.48 1.74 32.28
C TYR A 364 -20.76 2.86 31.53
N SER A 365 -19.94 2.47 30.55
CA SER A 365 -19.27 3.40 29.65
C SER A 365 -19.72 3.15 28.22
N LEU A 366 -20.11 4.21 27.52
CA LEU A 366 -20.32 4.21 26.09
C LEU A 366 -18.99 4.56 25.42
N VAL A 367 -18.50 3.66 24.59
CA VAL A 367 -17.14 3.70 24.05
C VAL A 367 -17.20 3.68 22.53
N HIS A 368 -16.46 4.59 21.90
CA HIS A 368 -16.16 4.56 20.49
C HIS A 368 -14.95 3.66 20.28
N CYS A 369 -15.10 2.63 19.45
CA CYS A 369 -14.06 1.65 19.20
C CYS A 369 -13.68 1.65 17.71
N ARG A 370 -12.38 1.71 17.43
CA ARG A 370 -11.82 1.51 16.10
C ARG A 370 -10.98 0.24 16.08
N MET A 371 -11.34 -0.68 15.19
CA MET A 371 -10.56 -1.88 14.97
C MET A 371 -9.53 -1.64 13.87
N VAL A 372 -8.25 -1.85 14.19
CA VAL A 372 -7.16 -1.76 13.21
C VAL A 372 -6.96 -3.10 12.48
N THR A 373 -7.18 -4.21 13.19
CA THR A 373 -6.85 -5.58 12.73
C THR A 373 -8.07 -6.45 12.39
N LEU A 374 -9.28 -6.05 12.78
CA LEU A 374 -10.56 -6.68 12.41
C LEU A 374 -10.64 -8.21 12.60
N ARG A 375 -10.26 -8.74 13.77
CA ARG A 375 -10.41 -10.18 14.10
C ARG A 375 -11.85 -10.55 14.49
N THR A 376 -12.23 -11.82 14.29
CA THR A 376 -13.50 -12.37 14.76
C THR A 376 -13.67 -12.16 16.26
N HIS A 377 -14.77 -11.53 16.67
CA HIS A 377 -15.08 -11.18 18.06
C HIS A 377 -14.02 -10.28 18.76
N GLN A 378 -13.14 -9.60 18.02
CA GLN A 378 -12.04 -8.81 18.58
C GLN A 378 -12.49 -7.80 19.65
N LEU A 379 -13.48 -6.96 19.33
CA LEU A 379 -13.97 -5.96 20.29
C LEU A 379 -14.52 -6.61 21.57
N ARG A 380 -15.23 -7.73 21.42
CA ARG A 380 -15.86 -8.45 22.55
C ARG A 380 -14.78 -8.95 23.52
N VAL A 381 -13.75 -9.62 22.99
CA VAL A 381 -12.69 -10.21 23.80
C VAL A 381 -11.69 -9.17 24.31
N HIS A 382 -11.39 -8.12 23.53
CA HIS A 382 -10.50 -7.03 23.98
C HIS A 382 -11.14 -6.23 25.12
N LEU A 383 -12.41 -5.86 24.98
CA LEU A 383 -13.11 -5.11 26.01
C LEU A 383 -13.28 -5.95 27.28
N GLN A 384 -13.56 -7.26 27.15
CA GLN A 384 -13.52 -8.20 28.29
C GLN A 384 -12.12 -8.30 28.92
N HIS A 385 -11.06 -8.41 28.12
CA HIS A 385 -9.68 -8.48 28.60
C HIS A 385 -9.24 -7.22 29.34
N LEU A 386 -9.75 -6.05 28.92
CA LEU A 386 -9.59 -4.79 29.64
C LEU A 386 -10.42 -4.69 30.93
N GLY A 387 -11.23 -5.71 31.25
CA GLY A 387 -12.11 -5.73 32.43
C GLY A 387 -13.48 -5.10 32.20
N HIS A 388 -13.79 -4.68 30.97
CA HIS A 388 -15.00 -3.95 30.61
C HIS A 388 -15.80 -4.70 29.54
N PRO A 389 -16.41 -5.86 29.85
CA PRO A 389 -17.16 -6.62 28.86
C PRO A 389 -18.37 -5.84 28.32
N LEU A 390 -18.78 -6.16 27.10
CA LEU A 390 -19.94 -5.58 26.45
C LEU A 390 -21.24 -5.91 27.21
N VAL A 391 -22.12 -4.92 27.32
CA VAL A 391 -23.45 -5.10 27.91
C VAL A 391 -24.30 -5.97 26.97
N GLY A 392 -24.99 -6.97 27.54
CA GLY A 392 -25.81 -7.92 26.79
C GLY A 392 -25.02 -8.94 25.96
N ASP A 393 -23.73 -9.12 26.26
CA ASP A 393 -22.90 -10.16 25.66
C ASP A 393 -23.00 -11.48 26.44
N GLU A 394 -23.73 -12.45 25.90
CA GLU A 394 -23.91 -13.78 26.53
C GLU A 394 -22.65 -14.66 26.51
N LEU A 395 -21.72 -14.41 25.57
CA LEU A 395 -20.55 -15.26 25.36
C LEU A 395 -19.34 -14.80 26.18
N TYR A 396 -19.13 -13.49 26.27
CA TYR A 396 -17.95 -12.87 26.92
C TYR A 396 -18.32 -11.98 28.10
N GLY A 397 -19.61 -11.76 28.37
CA GLY A 397 -20.08 -10.99 29.51
C GLY A 397 -20.06 -11.77 30.82
N SER A 398 -20.63 -11.17 31.86
CA SER A 398 -20.74 -11.75 33.20
C SER A 398 -21.75 -12.91 33.31
N GLY A 399 -22.35 -13.34 32.19
CA GLY A 399 -23.38 -14.37 32.13
C GLY A 399 -24.80 -13.86 32.49
N VAL A 400 -24.93 -12.64 33.01
CA VAL A 400 -26.22 -12.01 33.31
C VAL A 400 -26.52 -10.95 32.26
N VAL A 401 -27.48 -11.23 31.38
CA VAL A 401 -27.97 -10.26 30.40
C VAL A 401 -28.96 -9.32 31.09
N PRO A 402 -28.74 -7.99 31.08
CA PRO A 402 -29.69 -7.07 31.68
C PRO A 402 -31.00 -6.99 30.89
N ASP A 403 -32.14 -6.96 31.58
CA ASP A 403 -33.48 -6.83 30.96
C ASP A 403 -33.63 -5.57 30.10
N PHE A 404 -32.82 -4.54 30.35
CA PHE A 404 -32.83 -3.30 29.57
C PHE A 404 -32.07 -3.40 28.25
N CYS A 405 -31.21 -4.41 28.09
CA CYS A 405 -30.35 -4.59 26.91
C CYS A 405 -30.35 -6.08 26.49
N PRO A 406 -31.39 -6.53 25.76
CA PRO A 406 -31.62 -7.95 25.46
C PRO A 406 -30.67 -8.54 24.40
N ARG A 407 -29.74 -7.75 23.87
CA ARG A 407 -28.71 -8.18 22.92
C ARG A 407 -27.41 -7.45 23.18
N THR A 408 -26.33 -7.93 22.57
CA THR A 408 -25.03 -7.28 22.67
C THR A 408 -25.08 -5.84 22.17
N PHE A 409 -24.72 -4.90 23.04
CA PHE A 409 -24.69 -3.48 22.74
C PHE A 409 -23.41 -3.15 21.98
N LEU A 410 -23.39 -3.55 20.71
CA LEU A 410 -22.34 -3.26 19.75
C LEU A 410 -22.99 -2.78 18.45
N HIS A 411 -22.71 -1.53 18.10
CA HIS A 411 -23.28 -0.85 16.94
C HIS A 411 -22.17 -0.44 15.98
N LYS A 412 -22.36 -0.67 14.68
CA LYS A 412 -21.43 -0.23 13.65
C LYS A 412 -21.83 1.18 13.21
N LEU A 413 -21.02 2.17 13.57
CA LEU A 413 -21.32 3.59 13.39
C LEU A 413 -21.13 4.04 11.94
N ARG A 414 -20.18 3.42 11.23
CA ARG A 414 -19.84 3.79 9.85
C ARG A 414 -19.73 2.56 8.96
N ILE A 415 -20.35 2.63 7.79
CA ILE A 415 -20.23 1.60 6.75
C ILE A 415 -19.89 2.23 5.41
N GLY A 416 -18.86 1.68 4.75
CA GLY A 416 -18.57 1.94 3.35
C GLY A 416 -19.08 0.79 2.48
N PHE A 417 -19.79 1.10 1.40
CA PHE A 417 -20.26 0.12 0.42
C PHE A 417 -20.32 0.72 -0.99
N PHE A 418 -20.44 -0.14 -2.00
CA PHE A 418 -20.72 0.29 -3.37
C PHE A 418 -22.21 0.17 -3.64
N ASN A 419 -22.82 1.21 -4.21
CA ASN A 419 -24.21 1.13 -4.67
C ASN A 419 -24.32 0.24 -5.93
N ILE A 420 -25.55 -0.01 -6.36
CA ILE A 420 -25.86 -0.86 -7.53
C ILE A 420 -25.26 -0.28 -8.84
N GLN A 421 -24.89 1.00 -8.83
CA GLN A 421 -24.26 1.72 -9.95
C GLN A 421 -22.73 1.75 -9.85
N GLY A 422 -22.13 1.06 -8.87
CA GLY A 422 -20.68 1.00 -8.67
C GLY A 422 -20.06 2.27 -8.08
N GLN A 423 -20.87 3.19 -7.55
CA GLN A 423 -20.37 4.38 -6.86
C GLN A 423 -20.07 4.05 -5.39
N ALA A 424 -18.95 4.57 -4.88
CA ALA A 424 -18.58 4.43 -3.49
C ALA A 424 -19.45 5.33 -2.60
N CYS A 425 -20.15 4.73 -1.64
CA CYS A 425 -20.95 5.41 -0.64
C CYS A 425 -20.37 5.16 0.76
N VAL A 426 -20.42 6.18 1.61
CA VAL A 426 -20.16 6.06 3.06
C VAL A 426 -21.38 6.58 3.79
N GLU A 427 -22.00 5.71 4.58
CA GLU A 427 -23.15 6.02 5.41
C GLU A 427 -22.74 6.04 6.88
N TYR A 428 -23.23 7.06 7.59
CA TYR A 428 -23.15 7.15 9.04
C TYR A 428 -24.46 6.63 9.62
N CYS A 429 -24.38 5.48 10.28
CA CYS A 429 -25.53 4.88 10.94
C CYS A 429 -25.57 5.43 12.37
N SER A 430 -26.35 6.48 12.63
CA SER A 430 -26.48 7.03 13.99
C SER A 430 -27.06 5.97 14.94
N LEU A 431 -26.61 5.95 16.19
CA LEU A 431 -27.19 5.06 17.21
C LEU A 431 -28.70 5.33 17.42
N GLN A 432 -29.16 6.55 17.15
CA GLN A 432 -30.57 6.94 17.23
C GLN A 432 -31.46 6.18 16.23
N THR A 433 -30.90 5.73 15.11
CA THR A 433 -31.66 4.99 14.09
C THR A 433 -31.80 3.50 14.43
N VAL A 434 -31.28 3.06 15.58
CA VAL A 434 -31.31 1.68 16.06
C VAL A 434 -32.17 1.62 17.34
N PRO A 435 -33.50 1.43 17.22
CA PRO A 435 -34.44 1.73 18.30
C PRO A 435 -34.27 0.89 19.57
N ASP A 436 -33.81 -0.35 19.44
CA ASP A 436 -33.53 -1.26 20.54
C ASP A 436 -32.34 -0.80 21.38
N LEU A 437 -31.18 -0.54 20.76
CA LEU A 437 -30.00 0.00 21.46
C LEU A 437 -30.23 1.41 21.98
N TRP A 438 -30.96 2.24 21.23
CA TRP A 438 -31.32 3.59 21.66
C TRP A 438 -32.19 3.59 22.93
N LYS A 439 -33.24 2.74 22.96
CA LYS A 439 -34.10 2.58 24.14
C LYS A 439 -33.32 2.00 25.32
N ALA A 440 -32.41 1.06 25.09
CA ALA A 440 -31.56 0.50 26.13
C ALA A 440 -30.70 1.58 26.79
N LEU A 441 -30.07 2.44 25.98
CA LEU A 441 -29.28 3.57 26.50
C LEU A 441 -30.15 4.59 27.26
N GLY A 442 -31.36 4.87 26.76
CA GLY A 442 -32.31 5.80 27.40
C GLY A 442 -32.88 5.33 28.73
N ARG A 443 -32.71 4.05 29.10
CA ARG A 443 -33.06 3.53 30.44
C ARG A 443 -31.98 3.81 31.48
N LEU A 444 -30.81 4.31 31.07
CA LEU A 444 -29.70 4.64 31.96
C LEU A 444 -29.62 6.15 32.16
N ARG A 445 -29.18 6.57 33.36
CA ARG A 445 -28.94 7.98 33.65
C ARG A 445 -27.53 8.35 33.23
N LYS A 446 -27.38 9.34 32.35
CA LYS A 446 -26.05 9.88 32.00
C LYS A 446 -25.45 10.59 33.22
N VAL A 447 -24.21 10.26 33.56
CA VAL A 447 -23.49 10.83 34.71
C VAL A 447 -22.19 11.56 34.32
N GLY A 448 -21.70 11.39 33.09
CA GLY A 448 -20.49 12.08 32.59
C GLY A 448 -20.28 11.97 31.07
N GLY A 449 -19.34 12.77 30.54
CA GLY A 449 -18.80 12.69 29.16
C GLY A 449 -19.31 13.73 28.14
N MET A 450 -18.47 14.02 27.13
CA MET A 450 -18.76 14.95 26.02
C MET A 450 -19.67 14.30 24.97
N ALA A 451 -20.73 14.98 24.57
CA ALA A 451 -21.53 14.56 23.43
C ALA A 451 -20.72 14.73 22.13
N MET A 452 -20.33 13.64 21.49
CA MET A 452 -19.90 13.66 20.07
C MET A 452 -21.08 14.08 19.19
N MET A 453 -20.86 15.00 18.24
CA MET A 453 -21.85 15.34 17.22
C MET A 453 -22.28 14.06 16.47
N GLY A 454 -23.59 13.75 16.51
CA GLY A 454 -24.19 12.55 15.90
C GLY A 454 -24.60 11.43 16.87
N CYS A 455 -24.20 11.52 18.14
CA CYS A 455 -24.56 10.58 19.22
C CYS A 455 -25.40 11.27 20.32
N GLY A 456 -26.35 12.13 19.95
CA GLY A 456 -27.11 12.94 20.92
C GLY A 456 -27.99 12.09 21.83
N ALA A 457 -27.48 11.69 22.99
CA ALA A 457 -28.16 10.90 24.03
C ALA A 457 -29.54 11.50 24.42
N PRO A 458 -30.55 10.69 24.79
CA PRO A 458 -31.79 11.24 25.34
C PRO A 458 -31.49 11.81 26.73
N GLY A 459 -31.77 13.10 26.92
CA GLY A 459 -31.41 13.84 28.14
C GLY A 459 -31.06 15.32 27.93
N LEU A 460 -31.27 15.85 26.73
CA LEU A 460 -31.51 17.26 26.43
C LEU A 460 -32.80 17.37 25.61
#